data_AF-A0A559MBF1-F1
#
_entry.id   AF-A0A559MBF1-F1
#
_cell.length_a   1.000
_cell.length_b   1.000
_cell.length_c   1.000
_cell.angle_alpha   90.00
_cell.angle_beta   90.00
_cell.angle_gamma   90.00
#
_symmetry.space_group_name_H-M   'P 1'
#
loop_
_entity.id
_entity.type
_entity.pdbx_description
1 polymer ?
#
loop_
_entity_poly.entity_id
_entity_poly.type
_entity_poly.pdbx_seq_one_letter_code
_entity_poly.pdbx_strand_id
1 'polypeptide(L)' 'MQWPAKLEDYEFTVKFIKLVDGLITEGKIVPHPATVGTDGLYGILDAFQLMREDKVRGTKLVFRIADTA' A
#
# COMPACT_ATOMS: atom_id res chain seq x y z
N MET A 1 -5.27 24.31 -4.97
CA MET A 1 -5.63 23.90 -3.59
C MET A 1 -4.33 23.73 -2.83
N GLN A 2 -4.10 24.46 -1.74
CA GLN A 2 -2.90 24.31 -0.92
C GLN A 2 -3.26 23.51 0.33
N TRP A 3 -2.43 22.51 0.66
CA TRP A 3 -2.48 21.81 1.94
C TRP A 3 -1.23 22.19 2.74
N PRO A 4 -1.29 23.25 3.56
CA PRO A 4 -0.16 23.60 4.41
C PRO A 4 0.09 22.45 5.38
N ALA A 5 1.38 22.23 5.71
CA ALA A 5 1.75 21.26 6.71
C ALA A 5 1.15 21.62 8.07
N LYS A 6 0.65 20.61 8.78
CA LYS A 6 0.07 20.73 10.13
C LYS A 6 0.91 19.92 11.09
N LEU A 7 1.29 20.52 12.21
CA LEU A 7 2.09 19.84 13.22
C LEU A 7 1.32 18.66 13.82
N GLU A 8 0.01 18.81 13.95
CA GLU A 8 -0.90 17.82 14.51
C GLU A 8 -0.91 16.51 13.68
N ASP A 9 -0.86 16.62 12.35
CA ASP A 9 -0.82 15.45 11.44
C ASP A 9 0.48 14.66 11.65
N TYR A 10 1.60 15.36 11.86
CA TYR A 10 2.90 14.75 12.15
C TYR A 10 2.87 14.02 13.49
N GLU A 11 2.46 14.70 14.57
CA GLU A 11 2.42 14.12 15.91
C GLU A 11 1.50 12.91 16.01
N PHE A 12 0.34 12.98 15.34
CA PHE A 12 -0.57 11.84 15.23
C PHE A 12 0.09 10.68 14.49
N THR A 13 0.67 10.93 13.32
CA THR A 13 1.27 9.87 12.48
C THR A 13 2.40 9.16 13.19
N VAL A 14 3.28 9.88 13.91
CA VAL A 14 4.36 9.27 14.70
C VAL A 14 3.82 8.29 15.73
N LYS A 15 2.79 8.69 16.50
CA LYS A 15 2.16 7.83 17.52
C LYS A 15 1.42 6.66 16.89
N PHE A 16 0.67 6.92 15.82
CA PHE A 16 -0.14 5.94 15.11
C PHE A 16 0.72 4.84 14.49
N ILE A 17 1.78 5.19 13.76
CA ILE A 17 2.68 4.22 13.13
C ILE A 17 3.34 3.32 14.17
N LYS A 18 3.83 3.89 15.29
CA LYS A 18 4.43 3.09 16.38
C LYS A 18 3.44 2.08 16.97
N LEU A 19 2.17 2.47 17.15
CA LEU A 19 1.13 1.57 17.64
C LEU A 19 0.83 0.45 16.62
N VAL A 20 0.59 0.82 15.35
CA VAL A 20 0.20 -0.12 14.30
C VAL A 20 1.32 -1.11 14.00
N ASP A 21 2.58 -0.68 14.01
CA ASP A 21 3.75 -1.56 13.84
C ASP A 21 3.79 -2.68 14.89
N GLY A 22 3.54 -2.33 16.15
CA GLY A 22 3.40 -3.32 17.23
C GLY A 22 2.24 -4.29 16.97
N LEU A 23 1.07 -3.79 16.57
CA LEU A 23 -0.10 -4.63 16.28
C LEU A 23 0.10 -5.56 15.08
N ILE A 24 0.84 -5.13 14.06
CA ILE A 24 1.23 -5.97 12.91
C ILE A 24 2.21 -7.05 13.37
N THR A 25 3.23 -6.67 14.15
CA THR A 25 4.22 -7.61 14.69
C THR A 25 3.58 -8.68 15.57
N GLU A 26 2.58 -8.31 16.36
CA GLU A 26 1.78 -9.23 17.19
C GLU A 26 0.75 -10.05 16.40
N GLY A 27 0.56 -9.78 15.10
CA GLY A 27 -0.41 -10.46 14.25
C GLY A 27 -1.88 -10.09 14.53
N LYS A 28 -2.13 -9.04 15.33
CA LYS A 28 -3.47 -8.52 15.63
C LYS A 28 -4.06 -7.74 14.45
N ILE A 29 -3.20 -7.14 13.64
CA ILE A 29 -3.55 -6.56 12.34
C ILE A 29 -2.84 -7.39 11.27
N VAL A 30 -3.63 -7.97 10.37
CA VAL A 30 -3.12 -8.75 9.24
C VAL A 30 -3.34 -7.94 7.96
N PRO A 31 -2.32 -7.81 7.08
CA PRO A 31 -2.49 -7.13 5.81
C PRO A 31 -3.53 -7.85 4.95
N HIS A 32 -4.18 -7.08 4.08
CA HIS A 32 -5.06 -7.64 3.07
C HIS A 32 -4.30 -8.66 2.20
N PRO A 33 -4.95 -9.76 1.75
CA PRO A 33 -4.33 -10.70 0.81
C PRO A 33 -3.68 -9.96 -0.36
N ALA A 34 -2.48 -10.39 -0.74
CA ALA A 34 -1.68 -9.74 -1.77
C ALA A 34 -1.55 -10.63 -3.01
N THR A 35 -1.79 -10.05 -4.17
CA THR A 35 -1.45 -10.62 -5.47
C THR A 35 -0.22 -9.89 -5.98
N VAL A 36 0.90 -10.60 -6.06
CA VAL A 36 2.17 -10.03 -6.51
C VAL A 36 2.22 -10.09 -8.04
N GLY A 37 2.30 -8.93 -8.69
CA GLY A 37 2.41 -8.82 -10.13
C GLY A 37 3.85 -8.95 -10.64
N THR A 38 4.00 -9.04 -11.96
CA THR A 38 5.29 -9.18 -12.66
C THR A 38 5.77 -7.82 -13.20
N ASP A 39 7.00 -7.80 -13.74
CA ASP A 39 7.56 -6.67 -14.52
C ASP A 39 7.76 -5.37 -13.72
N GLY A 40 7.86 -5.48 -12.39
CA GLY A 40 8.16 -4.38 -11.49
C GLY A 40 7.32 -3.13 -11.75
N LEU A 41 7.98 -2.00 -12.01
CA LEU A 41 7.30 -0.74 -12.28
C LEU A 41 6.51 -0.73 -13.60
N TYR A 42 6.89 -1.55 -14.59
CA TYR A 42 6.20 -1.61 -15.89
C TYR A 42 4.83 -2.28 -15.78
N GLY A 43 4.71 -3.33 -14.96
CA GLY A 43 3.44 -4.04 -14.74
C GLY A 43 2.35 -3.21 -14.03
N ILE A 44 2.72 -2.09 -13.42
CA ILE A 44 1.78 -1.19 -12.73
C ILE A 44 0.75 -0.59 -13.70
N LEU A 45 1.14 -0.32 -14.94
CA LEU A 45 0.25 0.31 -15.93
C LEU A 45 -0.95 -0.59 -16.26
N ASP A 46 -0.69 -1.88 -16.48
CA ASP A 46 -1.73 -2.88 -16.73
C ASP A 46 -2.56 -3.15 -15.47
N ALA A 47 -1.93 -3.18 -14.29
CA ALA A 47 -2.63 -3.29 -13.02
C ALA A 47 -3.65 -2.18 -12.79
N PHE A 48 -3.33 -0.94 -13.15
CA PHE A 48 -4.31 0.14 -13.07
C PHE A 48 -5.49 -0.08 -14.00
N GLN A 49 -5.27 -0.66 -15.19
CA GLN A 49 -6.37 -1.00 -16.08
C GLN A 49 -7.24 -2.11 -15.49
N LEU A 50 -6.66 -3.17 -14.93
CA LEU A 50 -7.39 -4.24 -14.25
C LEU A 50 -8.23 -3.71 -13.08
N MET A 51 -7.71 -2.74 -12.32
CA MET A 51 -8.45 -2.09 -11.24
C MET A 51 -9.63 -1.26 -11.77
N ARG A 52 -9.44 -0.49 -12.86
CA ARG A 52 -10.52 0.30 -13.48
C ARG A 52 -11.63 -0.57 -14.06
N GLU A 53 -11.30 -1.78 -14.50
CA GLU A 53 -12.24 -2.75 -15.07
C GLU A 53 -12.87 -3.69 -14.02
N ASP A 54 -12.69 -3.42 -12.73
CA ASP A 54 -13.19 -4.25 -11.61
C ASP A 54 -12.75 -5.73 -11.67
N LYS A 55 -11.58 -5.98 -12.26
CA LYS A 55 -11.00 -7.34 -12.40
C LYS A 55 -10.15 -7.77 -11.20
N VAL A 56 -9.93 -6.88 -10.23
CA VAL A 56 -9.21 -7.17 -8.99
C VAL A 56 -10.22 -7.43 -7.88
N ARG A 57 -10.24 -8.64 -7.30
CA ARG A 57 -11.22 -9.03 -6.28
C ARG A 57 -10.54 -9.59 -5.04
N GLY A 58 -10.89 -9.06 -3.87
CA GLY A 58 -10.46 -9.59 -2.58
C GLY A 58 -8.94 -9.64 -2.38
N THR A 59 -8.18 -8.91 -3.20
CA THR A 59 -6.73 -8.83 -3.10
C THR A 59 -6.21 -7.41 -3.33
N LYS A 60 -5.02 -7.12 -2.79
CA LYS A 60 -4.23 -5.93 -3.09
C LYS A 60 -3.18 -6.31 -4.14
N LEU A 61 -3.13 -5.60 -5.27
CA LEU A 61 -2.04 -5.74 -6.22
C LEU A 61 -0.76 -5.12 -5.64
N VAL A 62 0.33 -5.88 -5.66
CA VAL A 62 1.65 -5.47 -5.14
C VAL A 62 2.71 -5.76 -6.20
N PHE A 63 3.60 -4.79 -6.44
CA PHE A 63 4.69 -4.91 -7.41
C PHE A 63 6.02 -4.64 -6.70
N ARG A 64 7.03 -5.48 -6.92
CA ARG A 64 8.37 -5.24 -6.37
C ARG A 64 9.16 -4.42 -7.37
N ILE A 65 9.73 -3.30 -6.91
CA ILE A 65 10.54 -2.43 -7.76
C ILE A 65 11.77 -3.17 -8.30
N ALA A 66 12.34 -4.09 -7.50
CA ALA A 66 13.48 -4.93 -7.89
C ALA A 66 13.22 -5.84 -9.11
N ASP A 67 11.95 -6.05 -9.48
CA ASP A 67 11.57 -6.88 -10.62
C ASP A 67 11.48 -6.05 -11.93
N THR A 68 11.93 -4.80 -11.91
CA THR A 68 12.00 -3.93 -13.10
C THR A 68 13.29 -4.21 -13.87
N ALA A 69 13.15 -4.60 -15.15
CA ALA A 69 14.29 -4.83 -16.05
C ALA A 69 15.02 -3.55 -16.45
#